data_AF-A0A7I8VCA6-F1
#
_entry.id   AF-A0A7I8VCA6-F1
#
_cell.length_a   1.000
_cell.length_b   1.000
_cell.length_c   1.000
_cell.angle_alpha   90.00
_cell.angle_beta   90.00
_cell.angle_gamma   90.00
#
_symmetry.space_group_name_H-M   'P 1'
#
loop_
_entity.id
_entity.type
_entity.pdbx_description
1 polymer ?
#
loop_
_entity_poly.entity_id
_entity_poly.type
_entity_poly.pdbx_seq_one_letter_code
_entity_poly.pdbx_strand_id
1 'polypeptide(L)'
;MSFQWTVVATFLYVEIATVILLMIPGISSAAWQKLFRSRLFKFVKNYVNLYFYVFVALLALLFADGVRDVRKYRGEEDVKARPDAEIHQHMKLFRAQRNLYIAGFALFLCLVIRRIVSLISNQANLEAKCSAALKQAESASATAKQFMKTAEKGAHKNAIDETMLEELDDVKKELAKKNEELRKIKVDFDALKSQAENANIEYDRVLSELQNSQNKGSEGASKKDD
;
A
#
# COMPACT_ATOMS: atom_id res chain seq x y z
N MET A 1 -4.54 14.99 -40.40
CA MET A 1 -4.17 13.90 -39.46
C MET A 1 -4.75 12.60 -40.00
N SER A 2 -4.05 11.47 -39.90
CA SER A 2 -4.70 10.19 -40.24
C SER A 2 -5.83 9.92 -39.24
N PHE A 3 -6.92 9.29 -39.70
CA PHE A 3 -8.10 8.99 -38.91
C PHE A 3 -7.77 8.29 -37.58
N GLN A 4 -6.79 7.37 -37.60
CA GLN A 4 -6.27 6.69 -36.41
C GLN A 4 -5.80 7.65 -35.31
N TRP A 5 -5.03 8.69 -35.66
CA TRP A 5 -4.48 9.63 -34.69
C TRP A 5 -5.56 10.59 -34.14
N THR A 6 -6.60 10.86 -34.92
CA THR A 6 -7.78 11.60 -34.43
C THR A 6 -8.51 10.80 -33.35
N VAL A 7 -8.72 9.49 -33.56
CA VAL A 7 -9.37 8.62 -32.57
C VAL A 7 -8.57 8.58 -31.26
N VAL A 8 -7.24 8.41 -31.34
CA VAL A 8 -6.38 8.40 -30.14
C VAL A 8 -6.39 9.75 -29.43
N ALA A 9 -6.38 10.86 -30.18
CA ALA A 9 -6.47 12.19 -29.60
C ALA A 9 -7.83 12.45 -28.92
N THR A 10 -8.93 12.04 -29.53
CA THR A 10 -10.26 12.11 -28.90
C THR A 10 -10.30 11.32 -27.60
N PHE A 11 -9.74 10.11 -27.61
CA PHE A 11 -9.63 9.30 -26.40
C PHE A 11 -8.82 10.01 -25.31
N LEU A 12 -7.66 10.58 -25.65
CA LEU A 12 -6.85 11.37 -24.72
C LEU A 12 -7.63 12.53 -24.10
N TYR A 13 -8.42 13.26 -24.88
CA TYR A 13 -9.25 14.37 -24.35
C TYR A 13 -10.32 13.87 -23.37
N VAL A 14 -10.93 12.72 -23.64
CA VAL A 14 -11.87 12.09 -22.71
C VAL A 14 -11.16 11.67 -21.42
N GLU A 15 -9.95 11.15 -21.50
CA GLU A 15 -9.16 10.79 -20.32
C GLU A 15 -8.82 12.01 -19.47
N ILE A 16 -8.36 13.10 -20.09
CA ILE A 16 -8.07 14.36 -19.40
C ILE A 16 -9.32 14.88 -18.68
N ALA A 17 -10.46 14.93 -19.38
CA ALA A 17 -11.72 15.34 -18.78
C ALA A 17 -12.13 14.43 -17.61
N THR A 18 -11.91 13.12 -17.74
CA THR A 18 -12.20 12.14 -16.68
C THR A 18 -11.29 12.33 -15.47
N VAL A 19 -9.99 12.56 -15.66
CA VAL A 19 -9.06 12.84 -14.55
C VAL A 19 -9.44 14.12 -13.84
N ILE A 20 -9.70 15.20 -14.59
CA ILE A 20 -10.14 16.47 -14.00
C ILE A 20 -11.40 16.26 -13.17
N LEU A 21 -12.41 15.57 -13.72
CA LEU A 21 -13.65 15.26 -13.02
C LEU A 21 -13.41 14.44 -11.73
N LEU A 22 -12.54 13.43 -11.79
CA LEU A 22 -12.21 12.58 -10.63
C LEU A 22 -11.39 13.30 -9.57
N MET A 23 -10.60 14.32 -9.93
CA MET A 23 -9.79 15.11 -8.99
C MET A 23 -10.56 16.24 -8.31
N ILE A 24 -11.83 16.47 -8.66
CA ILE A 24 -12.65 17.51 -8.02
C ILE A 24 -12.79 17.18 -6.52
N PRO A 25 -12.29 18.06 -5.62
CA PRO A 25 -12.29 17.80 -4.18
C PRO A 25 -13.70 17.80 -3.55
N GLY A 26 -14.69 18.37 -4.24
CA GLY A 26 -16.07 18.49 -3.74
C GLY A 26 -16.91 17.22 -3.82
N ILE A 27 -16.47 16.16 -4.50
CA ILE A 27 -17.25 14.93 -4.65
C ILE A 27 -16.72 13.88 -3.68
N SER A 28 -17.55 13.47 -2.72
CA SER A 28 -17.15 12.48 -1.72
C SER A 28 -16.90 11.10 -2.34
N SER A 29 -15.96 10.35 -1.75
CA SER A 29 -15.64 8.95 -2.12
C SER A 29 -16.89 8.06 -2.12
N ALA A 30 -17.84 8.32 -1.22
CA ALA A 30 -19.13 7.64 -1.16
C ALA A 30 -20.05 7.95 -2.35
N ALA A 31 -20.04 9.18 -2.88
CA ALA A 31 -20.83 9.54 -4.06
C ALA A 31 -20.28 8.87 -5.32
N TRP A 32 -18.96 8.87 -5.49
CA TRP A 32 -18.28 8.11 -6.53
C TRP A 32 -18.57 6.62 -6.42
N GLN A 33 -18.53 6.05 -5.21
CA GLN A 33 -18.83 4.64 -5.00
C GLN A 33 -20.28 4.30 -5.36
N LYS A 34 -21.26 5.18 -5.10
CA LYS A 34 -22.64 4.97 -5.56
C LYS A 34 -22.73 4.92 -7.09
N LEU A 35 -22.01 5.80 -7.78
CA LEU A 35 -21.95 5.82 -9.24
C LEU A 35 -21.24 4.57 -9.79
N PHE A 36 -20.10 4.17 -9.22
CA PHE A 36 -19.36 2.95 -9.58
C PHE A 36 -20.08 1.66 -9.18
N ARG A 37 -21.03 1.69 -8.25
CA ARG A 37 -21.83 0.51 -7.84
C ARG A 37 -23.17 0.43 -8.58
N SER A 38 -23.49 1.43 -9.41
CA SER A 38 -24.71 1.46 -10.22
C SER A 38 -24.80 0.28 -11.19
N ARG A 39 -26.02 -0.05 -11.63
CA ARG A 39 -26.30 -1.20 -12.51
C ARG A 39 -25.53 -1.13 -13.83
N LEU A 40 -25.29 0.09 -14.34
CA LEU A 40 -24.49 0.35 -15.53
C LEU A 40 -23.04 -0.11 -15.35
N PHE A 41 -22.39 0.26 -14.25
CA PHE A 41 -20.98 -0.08 -14.04
C PHE A 41 -20.78 -1.58 -13.78
N LYS A 42 -21.75 -2.27 -13.17
CA LYS A 42 -21.70 -3.73 -12.96
C LYS A 42 -21.76 -4.53 -14.26
N PHE A 43 -22.59 -4.12 -15.22
CA PHE A 43 -22.64 -4.73 -16.55
C PHE A 43 -21.35 -4.50 -17.33
N VAL A 44 -20.78 -3.30 -17.20
CA VAL A 44 -19.56 -2.86 -17.88
C VAL A 44 -18.32 -3.57 -17.34
N LYS A 45 -18.24 -3.85 -16.02
CA LYS A 45 -17.03 -4.35 -15.36
C LYS A 45 -16.46 -5.66 -15.93
N ASN A 46 -17.31 -6.62 -16.31
CA ASN A 46 -16.84 -7.94 -16.73
C ASN A 46 -16.20 -7.92 -18.12
N TYR A 47 -16.77 -7.14 -19.03
CA TYR A 47 -16.24 -6.96 -20.38
C TYR A 47 -15.09 -5.95 -20.42
N VAL A 48 -15.19 -4.85 -19.65
CA VAL A 48 -14.20 -3.76 -19.70
C VAL A 48 -12.81 -4.18 -19.25
N ASN A 49 -12.65 -5.12 -18.31
CA ASN A 49 -11.30 -5.52 -17.92
C ASN A 49 -10.51 -6.13 -19.10
N LEU A 50 -11.11 -7.04 -19.86
CA LEU A 50 -10.46 -7.65 -21.03
C LEU A 50 -10.21 -6.60 -22.12
N TYR A 51 -11.25 -5.83 -22.49
CA TYR A 51 -11.12 -4.78 -23.50
C TYR A 51 -10.10 -3.71 -23.12
N PHE A 52 -10.00 -3.36 -21.84
CA PHE A 52 -9.03 -2.40 -21.32
C PHE A 52 -7.60 -2.91 -21.48
N TYR A 53 -7.31 -4.18 -21.15
CA TYR A 53 -5.97 -4.73 -21.33
C TYR A 53 -5.57 -4.81 -22.81
N VAL A 54 -6.49 -5.24 -23.68
CA VAL A 54 -6.28 -5.25 -25.13
C VAL A 54 -6.02 -3.83 -25.65
N PHE A 55 -6.79 -2.85 -25.19
CA PHE A 55 -6.66 -1.46 -25.59
C PHE A 55 -5.36 -0.81 -25.10
N VAL A 56 -4.94 -1.08 -23.85
CA VAL A 56 -3.64 -0.64 -23.33
C VAL A 56 -2.49 -1.28 -24.12
N ALA A 57 -2.60 -2.57 -24.47
CA ALA A 57 -1.61 -3.23 -25.32
C ALA A 57 -1.54 -2.56 -26.71
N LEU A 58 -2.69 -2.20 -27.29
CA LEU A 58 -2.74 -1.46 -28.56
C LEU A 58 -2.07 -0.08 -28.44
N LEU A 59 -2.37 0.69 -27.39
CA LEU A 59 -1.72 1.98 -27.14
C LEU A 59 -0.20 1.81 -26.93
N ALA A 60 0.23 0.76 -26.25
CA ALA A 60 1.65 0.45 -26.06
C ALA A 60 2.35 0.12 -27.39
N LEU A 61 1.69 -0.64 -28.28
CA LEU A 61 2.20 -0.88 -29.64
C LEU A 61 2.26 0.42 -30.45
N LEU A 62 1.24 1.27 -30.35
CA LEU A 62 1.22 2.57 -31.03
C LEU A 62 2.32 3.51 -30.52
N PHE A 63 2.57 3.48 -29.22
CA PHE A 63 3.66 4.21 -28.59
C PHE A 63 5.01 3.69 -29.07
N ALA A 64 5.20 2.37 -29.11
CA ALA A 64 6.41 1.75 -29.63
C ALA A 64 6.66 2.07 -31.12
N ASP A 65 5.61 2.05 -31.95
CA ASP A 65 5.69 2.47 -33.35
C ASP A 65 6.01 3.96 -33.47
N GLY A 66 5.43 4.82 -32.62
CA GLY A 66 5.78 6.24 -32.53
C GLY A 66 7.24 6.47 -32.14
N VAL A 67 7.79 5.67 -31.21
CA VAL A 67 9.22 5.73 -30.85
C VAL A 67 10.09 5.31 -32.03
N ARG A 68 9.69 4.25 -32.74
CA ARG A 68 10.40 3.78 -33.94
C ARG A 68 10.39 4.84 -35.04
N ASP A 69 9.25 5.47 -35.30
CA ASP A 69 9.09 6.52 -36.31
C ASP A 69 9.94 7.75 -35.97
N VAL A 70 9.93 8.21 -34.72
CA VAL A 70 10.77 9.33 -34.30
C VAL A 70 12.25 9.00 -34.48
N ARG A 71 12.69 7.78 -34.13
CA ARG A 71 14.08 7.34 -34.36
C ARG A 71 14.42 7.25 -35.85
N LYS A 72 13.51 6.70 -36.67
CA LYS A 72 13.67 6.56 -38.12
C LYS A 72 13.82 7.91 -38.82
N TYR A 73 13.01 8.90 -38.45
CA TYR A 73 13.06 10.24 -39.07
C TYR A 73 14.14 11.15 -38.49
N ARG A 74 14.81 10.75 -37.40
CA ARG A 74 15.92 11.46 -36.77
C ARG A 74 17.28 11.15 -37.42
N GLY A 75 17.44 10.02 -38.11
CA GLY A 75 18.67 9.68 -38.84
C GLY A 75 18.89 10.59 -40.05
N GLU A 76 20.07 11.20 -40.16
CA GLU A 76 20.41 12.27 -41.12
C GLU A 76 20.93 11.80 -42.49
N GLU A 77 20.88 10.51 -42.83
CA GLU A 77 21.92 9.97 -43.72
C GLU A 77 21.83 10.25 -45.23
N ASP A 78 20.79 10.88 -45.80
CA ASP A 78 20.77 10.98 -47.29
C ASP A 78 20.11 12.22 -47.91
N VAL A 79 19.78 13.25 -47.13
CA VAL A 79 18.89 14.33 -47.59
C VAL A 79 19.57 15.70 -47.76
N LYS A 80 20.84 15.83 -47.36
CA LYS A 80 21.63 17.08 -47.48
C LYS A 80 21.86 17.56 -48.93
N ALA A 81 21.45 16.77 -49.92
CA ALA A 81 21.59 17.09 -51.34
C ALA A 81 20.43 17.92 -51.93
N ARG A 82 19.27 18.04 -51.26
CA ARG A 82 18.11 18.81 -51.76
C ARG A 82 17.35 19.52 -50.61
N PRO A 83 17.32 20.87 -50.58
CA PRO A 83 16.62 21.65 -49.54
C PRO A 83 15.14 21.28 -49.35
N ASP A 84 14.43 20.97 -50.44
CA ASP A 84 13.01 20.58 -50.40
C ASP A 84 12.76 19.26 -49.67
N ALA A 85 13.74 18.35 -49.72
CA ALA A 85 13.66 17.06 -49.08
C ALA A 85 13.93 17.16 -47.57
N GLU A 86 14.78 18.11 -47.15
CA GLU A 86 15.02 18.41 -45.73
C GLU A 86 13.75 18.95 -45.05
N ILE A 87 13.07 19.91 -45.68
CA ILE A 87 11.79 20.45 -45.17
C ILE A 87 10.75 19.34 -45.02
N HIS A 88 10.68 18.43 -46.00
CA HIS A 88 9.75 17.29 -45.95
C HIS A 88 10.09 16.29 -44.83
N GLN A 89 11.38 16.08 -44.55
CA GLN A 89 11.84 15.23 -43.45
C GLN A 89 11.55 15.84 -42.08
N HIS A 90 11.83 17.14 -41.88
CA HIS A 90 11.48 17.85 -40.64
C HIS A 90 9.96 17.80 -40.39
N MET A 91 9.13 17.97 -41.43
CA MET A 91 7.68 17.87 -41.28
C MET A 91 7.23 16.46 -40.84
N LYS A 92 7.86 15.39 -41.33
CA LYS A 92 7.60 14.01 -40.88
C LYS A 92 8.05 13.79 -39.44
N LEU A 93 9.20 14.32 -39.06
CA LEU A 93 9.72 14.24 -37.69
C LEU A 93 8.78 14.93 -36.68
N PHE A 94 8.34 16.16 -36.96
CA PHE A 94 7.38 16.86 -36.10
C PHE A 94 6.04 16.11 -35.98
N ARG A 95 5.58 15.50 -37.08
CA ARG A 95 4.38 14.67 -37.07
C ARG A 95 4.57 13.45 -36.16
N ALA A 96 5.71 12.76 -36.26
CA ALA A 96 6.03 11.60 -35.44
C ALA A 96 6.16 11.96 -33.96
N GLN A 97 6.83 13.07 -33.62
CA GLN A 97 6.98 13.55 -32.25
C GLN A 97 5.64 13.83 -31.58
N ARG A 98 4.76 14.59 -32.24
CA ARG A 98 3.42 14.87 -31.71
C ARG A 98 2.61 13.59 -31.51
N ASN A 99 2.65 12.69 -32.49
CA ASN A 99 1.93 11.41 -32.42
C ASN A 99 2.42 10.54 -31.26
N LEU A 100 3.74 10.50 -31.04
CA LEU A 100 4.37 9.85 -29.91
C LEU A 100 3.87 10.43 -28.58
N TYR A 101 3.81 11.75 -28.44
CA TYR A 101 3.29 12.39 -27.23
C TYR A 101 1.81 12.04 -26.99
N ILE A 102 0.98 12.09 -28.03
CA ILE A 102 -0.45 11.74 -27.91
C ILE A 102 -0.62 10.30 -27.40
N ALA A 103 0.07 9.33 -28.01
CA ALA A 103 0.00 7.93 -27.57
C ALA A 103 0.58 7.73 -26.16
N GLY A 104 1.69 8.39 -25.84
CA GLY A 104 2.35 8.28 -24.54
C GLY A 104 1.52 8.86 -23.40
N PHE A 105 0.95 10.05 -23.59
CA PHE A 105 0.05 10.66 -22.61
C PHE A 105 -1.23 9.85 -22.44
N ALA A 106 -1.80 9.32 -23.53
CA ALA A 106 -2.99 8.48 -23.42
C ALA A 106 -2.70 7.21 -22.61
N LEU A 107 -1.60 6.52 -22.92
CA LEU A 107 -1.17 5.34 -22.16
C LEU A 107 -0.97 5.67 -20.67
N PHE A 108 -0.27 6.76 -20.38
CA PHE A 108 -0.02 7.20 -19.01
C PHE A 108 -1.31 7.52 -18.25
N LEU A 109 -2.19 8.36 -18.83
CA LEU A 109 -3.45 8.75 -18.20
C LEU A 109 -4.37 7.55 -18.00
N CYS A 110 -4.38 6.59 -18.93
CA CYS A 110 -5.12 5.35 -18.79
C CYS A 110 -4.75 4.58 -17.51
N LEU A 111 -3.45 4.47 -17.22
CA LEU A 111 -2.94 3.85 -16.00
C LEU A 111 -3.27 4.68 -14.75
N VAL A 112 -3.18 6.01 -14.84
CA VAL A 112 -3.53 6.93 -13.76
C VAL A 112 -5.01 6.82 -13.40
N ILE A 113 -5.92 6.85 -14.38
CA ILE A 113 -7.36 6.70 -14.18
C ILE A 113 -7.66 5.38 -13.48
N ARG A 114 -7.06 4.26 -13.95
CA ARG A 114 -7.23 2.95 -13.31
C ARG A 114 -6.79 2.98 -11.84
N ARG A 115 -5.67 3.64 -11.55
CA ARG A 115 -5.17 3.79 -10.18
C ARG A 115 -6.12 4.63 -9.32
N ILE A 116 -6.57 5.79 -9.82
CA ILE A 116 -7.47 6.70 -9.10
C ILE A 116 -8.80 6.01 -8.79
N VAL A 117 -9.44 5.37 -9.78
CA VAL A 117 -10.72 4.66 -9.59
C VAL A 117 -10.59 3.55 -8.54
N SER A 118 -9.47 2.81 -8.56
CA SER A 118 -9.17 1.79 -7.55
C SER A 118 -9.00 2.38 -6.15
N LEU A 119 -8.26 3.48 -6.03
CA LEU A 119 -8.05 4.18 -4.75
C LEU A 119 -9.36 4.71 -4.18
N ILE A 120 -10.19 5.38 -4.98
CA ILE A 120 -11.50 5.89 -4.55
C ILE A 120 -12.40 4.74 -4.08
N SER A 121 -12.42 3.63 -4.84
CA SER A 121 -13.21 2.45 -4.47
C SER A 121 -12.73 1.82 -3.15
N ASN A 122 -11.41 1.76 -2.94
CA ASN A 122 -10.83 1.24 -1.70
C ASN A 122 -11.12 2.15 -0.51
N GLN A 123 -10.95 3.46 -0.68
CA GLN A 123 -11.23 4.45 0.35
C GLN A 123 -12.70 4.39 0.78
N ALA A 124 -13.63 4.37 -0.18
CA ALA A 124 -15.05 4.34 0.12
C ALA A 124 -15.47 3.02 0.81
N ASN A 125 -14.86 1.89 0.44
CA ASN A 125 -15.02 0.62 1.18
C ASN A 125 -14.45 0.71 2.60
N LEU A 126 -13.33 1.39 2.80
CA LEU A 126 -12.69 1.55 4.11
C LEU A 126 -13.54 2.44 5.03
N GLU A 127 -14.06 3.55 4.50
CA GLU A 127 -15.00 4.44 5.20
C GLU A 127 -16.28 3.68 5.60
N ALA A 128 -16.86 2.88 4.69
CA ALA A 128 -18.02 2.05 5.00
C ALA A 128 -17.75 1.01 6.09
N LYS A 129 -16.57 0.35 6.05
CA LYS A 129 -16.14 -0.61 7.09
C LYS A 129 -15.93 0.07 8.44
N CYS A 130 -15.30 1.24 8.46
CA CYS A 130 -15.07 2.02 9.67
C CYS A 130 -16.41 2.45 10.30
N SER A 131 -17.34 2.98 9.50
CA SER A 131 -18.68 3.37 9.99
C SER A 131 -19.46 2.17 10.54
N ALA A 132 -19.38 1.00 9.89
CA ALA A 132 -19.99 -0.22 10.39
C ALA A 132 -19.36 -0.70 11.72
N ALA A 133 -18.03 -0.67 11.82
CA ALA A 133 -17.30 -1.04 13.03
C ALA A 133 -17.63 -0.11 14.21
N LEU A 134 -17.70 1.21 13.98
CA LEU A 134 -18.10 2.18 15.00
C LEU A 134 -19.53 1.92 15.50
N LYS A 135 -20.49 1.71 14.60
CA LYS A 135 -21.87 1.35 14.98
C LYS A 135 -21.94 0.05 15.76
N GLN A 136 -21.13 -0.94 15.37
CA GLN A 136 -21.06 -2.22 16.08
C GLN A 136 -20.48 -2.02 17.50
N ALA A 137 -19.40 -1.26 17.65
CA ALA A 137 -18.80 -0.94 18.95
C ALA A 137 -19.75 -0.12 19.84
N GLU A 138 -20.46 0.86 19.28
CA GLU A 138 -21.50 1.62 19.99
C GLU A 138 -22.65 0.72 20.45
N SER A 139 -23.15 -0.17 19.57
CA SER A 139 -24.21 -1.11 19.93
C SER A 139 -23.77 -2.07 21.05
N ALA A 140 -22.55 -2.63 20.95
CA ALA A 140 -22.01 -3.53 21.96
C ALA A 140 -21.80 -2.79 23.31
N SER A 141 -21.32 -1.54 23.26
CA SER A 141 -21.16 -0.70 24.44
C SER A 141 -22.50 -0.30 25.05
N ALA A 142 -23.51 -0.01 24.24
CA ALA A 142 -24.87 0.28 24.71
C ALA A 142 -25.50 -0.94 25.37
N THR A 143 -25.37 -2.12 24.77
CA THR A 143 -25.81 -3.40 25.33
C THR A 143 -25.06 -3.72 26.64
N ALA A 144 -23.74 -3.56 26.69
CA ALA A 144 -22.96 -3.74 27.92
C ALA A 144 -23.40 -2.76 29.03
N LYS A 145 -23.63 -1.48 28.71
CA LYS A 145 -24.17 -0.50 29.65
C LYS A 145 -25.58 -0.84 30.12
N GLN A 146 -26.42 -1.40 29.26
CA GLN A 146 -27.74 -1.89 29.65
C GLN A 146 -27.62 -3.09 30.60
N PHE A 147 -26.76 -4.07 30.31
CA PHE A 147 -26.48 -5.19 31.21
C PHE A 147 -25.97 -4.72 32.57
N MET A 148 -25.01 -3.79 32.61
CA MET A 148 -24.50 -3.21 33.86
C MET A 148 -25.59 -2.48 34.64
N LYS A 149 -26.42 -1.65 33.98
CA LYS A 149 -27.53 -0.96 34.64
C LYS A 149 -28.61 -1.92 35.16
N THR A 150 -28.88 -3.01 34.45
CA THR A 150 -29.83 -4.05 34.89
C THR A 150 -29.26 -4.84 36.08
N ALA A 151 -27.95 -5.10 36.08
CA ALA A 151 -27.25 -5.69 37.21
C ALA A 151 -27.24 -4.78 38.45
N GLU A 152 -27.04 -3.46 38.27
CA GLU A 152 -27.05 -2.46 39.35
C GLU A 152 -28.47 -2.17 39.89
N LYS A 153 -29.51 -2.20 39.04
CA LYS A 153 -30.89 -1.87 39.43
C LYS A 153 -31.66 -3.01 40.11
N GLY A 154 -31.01 -4.11 40.46
CA GLY A 154 -31.57 -5.07 41.41
C GLY A 154 -32.61 -6.02 40.85
N ALA A 155 -32.23 -6.80 39.83
CA ALA A 155 -32.98 -7.98 39.42
C ALA A 155 -32.17 -9.27 39.59
N HIS A 156 -31.46 -9.43 40.71
CA HIS A 156 -31.06 -10.74 41.26
C HIS A 156 -30.77 -10.57 42.76
N LYS A 157 -31.83 -10.47 43.56
CA LYS A 157 -31.73 -10.77 45.00
C LYS A 157 -32.39 -12.09 45.40
N ASN A 158 -33.09 -12.76 44.50
CA ASN A 158 -33.76 -14.04 44.78
C ASN A 158 -33.43 -15.05 43.68
N ALA A 159 -32.22 -15.60 43.74
CA ALA A 159 -31.73 -16.86 43.15
C ALA A 159 -30.22 -16.71 43.00
N ILE A 160 -29.51 -16.63 44.13
CA ILE A 160 -28.10 -16.99 44.14
C ILE A 160 -28.12 -18.50 44.20
N ASP A 161 -28.07 -19.12 43.03
CA ASP A 161 -27.88 -20.55 42.90
C ASP A 161 -26.48 -20.85 43.44
N GLU A 162 -26.39 -21.82 44.35
CA GLU A 162 -25.17 -22.21 45.09
C GLU A 162 -23.98 -22.47 44.13
N THR A 163 -24.31 -22.86 42.90
CA THR A 163 -23.44 -23.06 41.73
C THR A 163 -22.66 -21.81 41.29
N MET A 164 -23.26 -20.61 41.31
CA MET A 164 -22.58 -19.38 40.90
C MET A 164 -21.61 -18.83 41.95
N LEU A 165 -21.82 -19.14 43.23
CA LEU A 165 -20.87 -18.80 44.30
C LEU A 165 -19.61 -19.66 44.22
N GLU A 166 -19.76 -20.95 43.90
CA GLU A 166 -18.62 -21.86 43.66
C GLU A 166 -17.82 -21.45 42.43
N GLU A 167 -18.47 -21.12 41.30
CA GLU A 167 -17.77 -20.64 40.10
C GLU A 167 -17.02 -19.33 40.34
N LEU A 168 -17.58 -18.41 41.15
CA LEU A 168 -16.90 -17.16 41.52
C LEU A 168 -15.68 -17.38 42.42
N ASP A 169 -15.75 -18.36 43.31
CA ASP A 169 -14.64 -18.73 44.19
C ASP A 169 -13.52 -19.45 43.43
N ASP A 170 -13.88 -20.33 42.49
CA ASP A 170 -12.91 -21.01 41.62
C ASP A 170 -12.22 -20.04 40.66
N VAL A 171 -12.95 -19.11 40.05
CA VAL A 171 -12.36 -18.06 39.19
C VAL A 171 -11.44 -17.15 40.01
N LYS A 172 -11.77 -16.82 41.27
CA LYS A 172 -10.88 -16.05 42.15
C LYS A 172 -9.62 -16.83 42.52
N LYS A 173 -9.74 -18.12 42.81
CA LYS A 173 -8.60 -19.01 43.09
C LYS A 173 -7.69 -19.14 41.86
N GLU A 174 -8.27 -19.26 40.67
CA GLU A 174 -7.51 -19.35 39.42
C GLU A 174 -6.81 -18.03 39.08
N LEU A 175 -7.49 -16.89 39.29
CA LEU A 175 -6.89 -15.56 39.12
C LEU A 175 -5.75 -15.30 40.11
N ALA A 176 -5.88 -15.77 41.36
CA ALA A 176 -4.80 -15.71 42.35
C ALA A 176 -3.60 -16.58 41.95
N LYS A 177 -3.84 -17.81 41.47
CA LYS A 177 -2.78 -18.70 40.95
C LYS A 177 -2.07 -18.09 39.75
N LYS A 178 -2.82 -17.56 38.78
CA LYS A 178 -2.27 -16.92 37.57
C LYS A 178 -1.47 -15.68 37.89
N ASN A 179 -1.91 -14.86 38.85
CA ASN A 179 -1.13 -13.70 39.29
C ASN A 179 0.18 -14.10 39.98
N GLU A 180 0.18 -15.17 40.78
CA GLU A 180 1.42 -15.66 41.39
C GLU A 180 2.36 -16.32 40.37
N GLU A 181 1.84 -17.05 39.38
CA GLU A 181 2.61 -17.53 38.22
C GLU A 181 3.26 -16.37 37.45
N LEU A 182 2.48 -15.31 37.18
CA LEU A 182 2.97 -14.11 36.48
C LEU A 182 4.04 -13.39 37.29
N ARG A 183 3.90 -13.32 38.62
CA ARG A 183 4.91 -12.75 39.51
C ARG A 183 6.21 -13.56 39.48
N LYS A 184 6.13 -14.89 39.52
CA LYS A 184 7.30 -15.78 39.41
C LYS A 184 8.00 -15.63 38.06
N ILE A 185 7.24 -15.68 36.96
CA ILE A 185 7.77 -15.50 35.60
C ILE A 185 8.48 -14.15 35.44
N LYS A 186 7.93 -13.08 36.05
CA LYS A 186 8.56 -11.76 36.02
C LYS A 186 9.90 -11.72 36.77
N VAL A 187 9.97 -12.36 37.93
CA VAL A 187 11.22 -12.48 38.71
C VAL A 187 12.26 -13.30 37.92
N ASP A 188 11.86 -14.42 37.32
CA ASP A 188 12.74 -15.26 36.50
C ASP A 188 13.23 -14.49 35.25
N PHE A 189 12.36 -13.68 34.63
CA PHE A 189 12.72 -12.84 33.49
C PHE A 189 13.74 -11.76 33.86
N ASP A 190 13.54 -11.05 34.97
CA ASP A 190 14.48 -10.03 35.45
C ASP A 190 15.83 -10.67 35.83
N ALA A 191 15.82 -11.86 36.43
CA ALA A 191 17.03 -12.62 36.73
C ALA A 191 17.76 -13.07 35.45
N LEU A 192 17.03 -13.59 34.45
CA LEU A 192 17.59 -14.00 33.16
C LEU A 192 18.20 -12.80 32.41
N LYS A 193 17.53 -11.65 32.46
CA LYS A 193 18.02 -10.41 31.87
C LYS A 193 19.34 -9.97 32.50
N SER A 194 19.42 -9.97 33.84
CA SER A 194 20.66 -9.63 34.55
C SER A 194 21.79 -10.63 34.25
N GLN A 195 21.48 -11.93 34.16
CA GLN A 195 22.47 -12.94 33.74
C GLN A 195 22.97 -12.70 32.31
N ALA A 196 22.09 -12.35 31.37
CA ALA A 196 22.46 -12.06 29.99
C ALA A 196 23.32 -10.78 29.88
N GLU A 197 23.00 -9.73 30.64
CA GLU A 197 23.80 -8.51 30.71
C GLU A 197 25.20 -8.80 31.27
N ASN A 198 25.30 -9.58 32.35
CA ASN A 198 26.59 -9.99 32.91
C ASN A 198 27.40 -10.87 31.94
N ALA A 199 26.74 -11.79 31.22
CA ALA A 199 27.41 -12.60 30.22
C ALA A 199 27.96 -11.77 29.06
N ASN A 200 27.24 -10.73 28.62
CA ASN A 200 27.73 -9.78 27.62
C ASN A 200 28.95 -9.00 28.12
N ILE A 201 28.93 -8.53 29.38
CA ILE A 201 30.07 -7.81 29.97
C ILE A 201 31.32 -8.71 30.03
N GLU A 202 31.17 -9.96 30.47
CA GLU A 202 32.30 -10.91 30.48
C GLU A 202 32.76 -11.27 29.06
N TYR A 203 31.85 -11.35 28.10
CA TYR A 203 32.19 -11.56 26.70
C TYR A 203 33.03 -10.40 26.14
N ASP A 204 32.60 -9.15 26.36
CA ASP A 204 33.32 -7.94 25.96
C ASP A 204 34.69 -7.85 26.65
N ARG A 205 34.76 -8.25 27.93
CA ARG A 205 36.02 -8.33 28.67
C ARG A 205 36.97 -9.34 28.05
N VAL A 206 36.52 -10.57 27.78
CA VAL A 206 37.35 -11.61 27.15
C VAL A 206 37.81 -11.18 25.76
N LEU A 207 36.94 -10.54 24.97
CA LEU A 207 37.34 -9.95 23.68
C LEU A 207 38.45 -8.92 23.84
N SER A 208 38.34 -8.04 24.84
CA SER A 208 39.37 -7.04 25.13
C SER A 208 40.70 -7.67 25.60
N GLU A 209 40.65 -8.73 26.41
CA GLU A 209 41.83 -9.47 26.86
C GLU A 209 42.51 -10.25 25.72
N LEU A 210 41.73 -10.83 24.80
CA LEU A 210 42.24 -11.45 23.57
C LEU A 210 42.91 -10.41 22.65
N GLN A 211 42.28 -9.26 22.44
CA GLN A 211 42.84 -8.18 21.62
C GLN A 211 44.16 -7.65 22.23
N ASN A 212 44.20 -7.45 23.54
CA ASN A 212 45.40 -7.03 24.24
C ASN A 212 46.52 -8.10 24.20
N SER A 213 46.16 -9.38 24.25
CA SER A 213 47.13 -10.49 24.15
C SER A 213 47.68 -10.64 22.73
N GLN A 214 46.85 -10.43 21.70
CA GLN A 214 47.30 -10.39 20.31
C GLN A 214 48.26 -9.21 20.05
N ASN A 215 47.94 -8.02 20.57
CA ASN A 215 48.81 -6.85 20.45
C ASN A 215 50.16 -7.05 21.16
N LYS A 216 50.18 -7.66 22.35
CA LYS A 216 51.42 -8.03 23.05
C LYS A 216 52.21 -9.13 22.32
N GLY A 217 51.53 -10.06 21.66
CA GLY A 217 52.16 -11.06 20.79
C GLY A 217 52.86 -10.43 19.58
N SER A 218 52.29 -9.37 18.99
CA SER A 218 52.93 -8.62 17.91
C SER A 218 54.12 -7.76 18.38
N GLU A 219 54.06 -7.18 19.57
CA GLU A 219 55.18 -6.41 20.14
C GLU A 219 56.35 -7.32 20.59
N GLY A 220 56.07 -8.55 21.02
CA GLY A 220 57.10 -9.54 21.38
C GLY A 220 57.88 -10.09 20.18
N ALA A 221 57.27 -10.13 18.99
CA ALA A 221 57.96 -10.50 17.75
C ALA A 221 58.87 -9.39 17.23
N SER A 222 58.54 -8.12 17.50
CA SER A 222 59.32 -6.96 17.05
C SER A 222 60.59 -6.68 17.87
N LYS A 223 60.77 -7.30 19.05
CA LYS A 223 61.94 -7.06 19.95
C LYS A 223 63.00 -8.17 19.92
N LYS A 224 62.85 -9.19 19.06
CA LYS A 224 63.87 -10.24 18.89
C LYS A 224 64.74 -10.07 17.64
N ASP A 225 64.44 -9.06 16.83
CA ASP A 225 65.23 -8.68 15.65
C ASP A 225 65.79 -7.27 15.88
N ASP A 226 66.74 -7.14 16.82
CA ASP A 226 67.76 -6.06 16.89
C ASP A 226 68.93 -6.53 17.78
#